data_AF-A0A8T7GLL8-F1
#
_entry.id   AF-A0A8T7GLL8-F1
#
_cell.length_a   1.000
_cell.length_b   1.000
_cell.length_c   1.000
_cell.angle_alpha   90.00
_cell.angle_beta   90.00
_cell.angle_gamma   90.00
#
_symmetry.space_group_name_H-M   'P 1'
#
loop_
_entity.id
_entity.type
_entity.pdbx_description
1 polymer ?
#
loop_
_entity_poly.entity_id
_entity_poly.type
_entity_poly.pdbx_seq_one_letter_code
_entity_poly.pdbx_strand_id
1 'polypeptide(L)'
;MTGSARRRGFDAERELALRLWSKGFAVVRGPASGSRARRLIYPDLVALYHGRIFVFEVKYRRSGGPLYVEAEQARRLEEFARRAGGEAYIAVKVPRRGWRLVPLESAAYTPSGRLRIGEEELETAPTLEEFIRSVVNAALPLEGGESRPGKLSSQPSSGEGSGRE
;
A
#
# COMPACT_ATOMS: atom_id res chain seq x y z
N MET A 1 -5.56 -20.72 21.69
CA MET A 1 -4.36 -20.82 20.81
C MET A 1 -4.16 -19.60 19.87
N THR A 2 -4.51 -18.37 20.30
CA THR A 2 -4.67 -17.20 19.40
C THR A 2 -3.56 -16.13 19.46
N GLY A 3 -2.67 -16.18 20.47
CA GLY A 3 -1.66 -15.13 20.70
C GLY A 3 -0.50 -15.11 19.68
N SER A 4 -0.04 -16.26 19.19
CA SER A 4 1.15 -16.33 18.33
C SER A 4 0.90 -15.80 16.91
N ALA A 5 -0.33 -15.94 16.41
CA ALA A 5 -0.76 -15.41 15.11
C ALA A 5 -0.70 -13.89 15.07
N ARG A 6 -1.37 -13.29 16.06
CA ARG A 6 -1.52 -11.85 16.20
C ARG A 6 -0.17 -11.18 16.44
N ARG A 7 0.67 -11.80 17.28
CA ARG A 7 2.05 -11.36 17.49
C ARG A 7 2.85 -11.35 16.19
N ARG A 8 2.81 -12.43 15.40
CA ARG A 8 3.53 -12.47 14.11
C ARG A 8 3.06 -11.41 13.11
N GLY A 9 1.74 -11.14 13.05
CA GLY A 9 1.21 -10.06 12.22
C GLY A 9 1.74 -8.70 12.66
N PHE A 10 1.63 -8.39 13.95
CA PHE A 10 2.14 -7.16 14.52
C PHE A 10 3.66 -6.98 14.34
N ASP A 11 4.43 -8.06 14.53
CA ASP A 11 5.88 -8.08 14.34
C ASP A 11 6.23 -7.85 12.86
N ALA A 12 5.47 -8.44 11.92
CA ALA A 12 5.66 -8.24 10.49
C ALA A 12 5.35 -6.78 10.07
N GLU A 13 4.24 -6.21 10.53
CA GLU A 13 3.91 -4.79 10.29
C GLU A 13 5.02 -3.87 10.82
N ARG A 14 5.51 -4.14 12.04
CA ARG A 14 6.60 -3.37 12.65
C ARG A 14 7.91 -3.52 11.88
N GLU A 15 8.24 -4.72 11.44
CA GLU A 15 9.43 -4.98 10.63
C GLU A 15 9.36 -4.21 9.31
N LEU A 16 8.25 -4.28 8.57
CA LEU A 16 8.06 -3.55 7.32
C LEU A 16 8.21 -2.03 7.53
N ALA A 17 7.57 -1.49 8.58
CA ALA A 17 7.64 -0.08 8.91
C ALA A 17 9.08 0.38 9.17
N LEU A 18 9.82 -0.37 9.98
CA LEU A 18 11.21 -0.03 10.29
C LEU A 18 12.12 -0.12 9.06
N ARG A 19 11.92 -1.13 8.19
CA ARG A 19 12.69 -1.24 6.95
C ARG A 19 12.45 -0.06 6.02
N LEU A 20 11.20 0.32 5.78
CA LEU A 20 10.86 1.49 4.95
C LEU A 20 11.39 2.79 5.56
N TRP A 21 11.19 2.99 6.87
CA TRP A 21 11.71 4.16 7.60
C TRP A 21 13.23 4.28 7.48
N SER A 22 13.96 3.18 7.65
CA SER A 22 15.43 3.16 7.52
C SER A 22 15.93 3.54 6.11
N LYS A 23 15.04 3.55 5.12
CA LYS A 23 15.32 3.90 3.72
C LYS A 23 14.76 5.27 3.33
N GLY A 24 14.35 6.08 4.30
CA GLY A 24 13.93 7.48 4.08
C GLY A 24 12.44 7.67 3.79
N PHE A 25 11.62 6.62 3.91
CA PHE A 25 10.16 6.77 3.82
C PHE A 25 9.61 7.36 5.11
N ALA A 26 8.65 8.27 5.01
CA ALA A 26 7.79 8.60 6.14
C ALA A 26 6.75 7.48 6.30
N VAL A 27 6.56 6.94 7.50
CA VAL A 27 5.73 5.74 7.71
C VAL A 27 4.76 5.95 8.87
N VAL A 28 3.49 5.57 8.65
CA VAL A 28 2.45 5.51 9.68
C VAL A 28 1.83 4.12 9.66
N ARG A 29 1.63 3.52 10.84
CA ARG A 29 0.92 2.25 10.99
C ARG A 29 -0.55 2.49 11.33
N GLY A 30 -1.43 1.65 10.78
CA GLY A 30 -2.82 1.60 11.16
C GLY A 30 -3.00 1.26 12.65
N PRO A 31 -4.05 1.78 13.31
CA PRO A 31 -4.34 1.40 14.67
C PRO A 31 -4.69 -0.09 14.77
N ALA A 32 -4.32 -0.72 15.89
CA ALA A 32 -4.66 -2.12 16.14
C ALA A 32 -6.18 -2.35 16.00
N SER A 33 -6.57 -3.44 15.35
CA SER A 33 -7.97 -3.77 15.07
C SER A 33 -8.82 -3.83 16.34
N GLY A 34 -9.54 -2.73 16.62
CA GLY A 34 -10.50 -2.59 17.70
C GLY A 34 -11.91 -2.41 17.17
N SER A 35 -12.91 -2.90 17.90
CA SER A 35 -14.34 -2.92 17.54
C SER A 35 -14.98 -1.55 17.26
N ARG A 36 -14.28 -0.45 17.54
CA ARG A 36 -14.72 0.94 17.25
C ARG A 36 -14.31 1.47 15.87
N ALA A 37 -13.60 0.68 15.08
CA ALA A 37 -13.08 1.03 13.75
C ALA A 37 -14.14 1.20 12.63
N ARG A 38 -15.43 1.00 12.91
CA ARG A 38 -16.47 0.89 11.87
C ARG A 38 -16.73 2.15 11.04
N ARG A 39 -16.22 3.32 11.45
CA ARG A 39 -16.46 4.60 10.75
C ARG A 39 -15.31 5.06 9.86
N LEU A 40 -14.09 4.56 10.06
CA LEU A 40 -12.91 4.99 9.32
C LEU A 40 -12.23 3.79 8.66
N ILE A 41 -11.84 3.98 7.41
CA ILE A 41 -11.03 3.02 6.67
C ILE A 41 -9.58 3.36 6.92
N TYR A 42 -8.80 2.39 7.38
CA TYR A 42 -7.36 2.52 7.53
C TYR A 42 -6.69 1.21 7.08
N PRO A 43 -5.57 1.31 6.35
CA PRO A 43 -4.74 0.16 6.02
C PRO A 43 -3.87 -0.23 7.22
N ASP A 44 -3.13 -1.33 7.09
CA ASP A 44 -2.14 -1.72 8.12
C ASP A 44 -0.96 -0.74 8.17
N LEU A 45 -0.55 -0.21 7.01
CA LEU A 45 0.58 0.71 6.91
C LEU A 45 0.42 1.66 5.73
N VAL A 46 0.80 2.92 5.93
CA VAL A 46 0.98 3.93 4.87
C VAL A 46 2.43 4.37 4.89
N ALA A 47 3.07 4.39 3.72
CA ALA A 47 4.39 4.96 3.54
C ALA A 47 4.35 6.07 2.49
N LEU A 48 5.15 7.12 2.70
CA LEU A 48 5.29 8.24 1.79
C LEU A 48 6.75 8.43 1.42
N TYR A 49 7.02 8.74 0.15
CA TYR A 49 8.35 9.04 -0.33
C TYR A 49 8.27 10.10 -1.43
N HIS A 50 8.80 11.30 -1.18
CA HIS A 50 8.82 12.42 -2.14
C HIS A 50 7.48 12.66 -2.85
N GLY A 51 6.38 12.71 -2.10
CA GLY A 51 5.04 12.97 -2.62
C GLY A 51 4.31 11.75 -3.20
N ARG A 52 4.98 10.59 -3.32
CA ARG A 52 4.32 9.31 -3.63
C ARG A 52 3.77 8.67 -2.36
N ILE A 53 2.60 8.06 -2.46
CA ILE A 53 1.88 7.43 -1.34
C ILE A 53 1.73 5.95 -1.64
N PHE A 54 2.13 5.11 -0.70
CA PHE A 54 2.04 3.65 -0.78
C PHE A 54 1.21 3.13 0.39
N VAL A 55 0.23 2.30 0.08
CA VAL A 55 -0.78 1.82 1.03
C VAL A 55 -0.66 0.31 1.09
N PHE A 56 -0.41 -0.23 2.29
CA PHE A 56 -0.10 -1.65 2.45
C PHE A 56 -1.11 -2.33 3.36
N GLU A 57 -1.55 -3.49 2.90
CA GLU A 57 -2.10 -4.53 3.74
C GLU A 57 -1.01 -5.58 3.99
N VAL A 58 -0.76 -5.94 5.26
CA VAL A 58 0.36 -6.79 5.66
C VAL A 58 -0.14 -8.20 5.96
N LYS A 59 0.48 -9.19 5.32
CA LYS A 59 0.15 -10.59 5.54
C LYS A 59 1.40 -11.41 5.82
N TYR A 60 1.27 -12.38 6.71
CA TYR A 60 2.31 -13.35 7.01
C TYR A 60 1.90 -14.73 6.47
N ARG A 61 2.68 -15.29 5.55
CA ARG A 61 2.40 -16.62 4.99
C ARG A 61 2.88 -17.70 5.95
N ARG A 62 1.95 -18.55 6.40
CA ARG A 62 2.23 -19.60 7.41
C ARG A 62 2.69 -20.93 6.82
N SER A 63 2.21 -21.27 5.62
CA SER A 63 2.42 -22.56 4.95
C SER A 63 2.47 -22.39 3.43
N GLY A 64 2.87 -23.43 2.71
CA GLY A 64 3.05 -23.44 1.25
C GLY A 64 1.77 -23.36 0.40
N GLY A 65 0.65 -22.86 0.93
CA GLY A 65 -0.60 -22.68 0.19
C GLY A 65 -0.85 -21.23 -0.24
N PRO A 66 -1.89 -20.98 -1.06
CA PRO A 66 -2.30 -19.63 -1.41
C PRO A 66 -2.77 -18.87 -0.17
N LEU A 67 -2.50 -17.57 -0.15
CA LEU A 67 -2.99 -16.64 0.86
C LEU A 67 -4.27 -15.97 0.34
N TYR A 68 -5.24 -15.77 1.23
CA TYR A 68 -6.47 -15.07 0.90
C TYR A 68 -6.60 -13.76 1.67
N VAL A 69 -7.06 -12.73 0.97
CA VAL A 69 -7.48 -11.46 1.56
C VAL A 69 -8.99 -11.35 1.41
N GLU A 70 -9.68 -11.06 2.53
CA GLU A 70 -11.13 -10.90 2.52
C GLU A 70 -11.55 -9.74 1.60
N ALA A 71 -12.67 -9.91 0.90
CA ALA A 71 -13.16 -8.96 -0.10
C ALA A 71 -13.33 -7.54 0.47
N GLU A 72 -13.88 -7.42 1.68
CA GLU A 72 -14.05 -6.14 2.36
C GLU A 72 -12.70 -5.47 2.63
N GLN A 73 -11.69 -6.25 3.01
CA GLN A 73 -10.37 -5.73 3.32
C GLN A 73 -9.66 -5.21 2.04
N ALA A 74 -9.76 -5.96 0.94
CA ALA A 74 -9.26 -5.52 -0.37
C ALA A 74 -9.94 -4.22 -0.83
N ARG A 75 -11.27 -4.14 -0.75
CA ARG A 75 -12.05 -2.93 -1.11
C ARG A 75 -11.68 -1.73 -0.23
N ARG A 76 -11.46 -1.95 1.07
CA ARG A 76 -11.03 -0.90 2.00
C ARG A 76 -9.65 -0.37 1.65
N LEU A 77 -8.71 -1.26 1.31
CA LEU A 77 -7.37 -0.89 0.86
C LEU A 77 -7.44 -0.07 -0.44
N GLU A 78 -8.18 -0.55 -1.42
CA GLU A 78 -8.40 0.11 -2.71
C GLU A 78 -9.01 1.51 -2.53
N GLU A 79 -10.08 1.64 -1.75
CA GLU A 79 -10.75 2.91 -1.50
C GLU A 79 -9.84 3.91 -0.78
N PHE A 80 -9.02 3.45 0.16
CA PHE A 80 -8.05 4.32 0.84
C PHE A 80 -7.00 4.82 -0.16
N ALA A 81 -6.42 3.93 -0.96
CA ALA A 81 -5.42 4.27 -1.97
C ALA A 81 -5.99 5.24 -3.01
N ARG A 82 -7.20 4.99 -3.50
CA ARG A 82 -7.91 5.86 -4.45
C ARG A 82 -8.12 7.27 -3.87
N ARG A 83 -8.59 7.39 -2.62
CA ARG A 83 -8.77 8.70 -1.96
C ARG A 83 -7.45 9.43 -1.72
N ALA A 84 -6.40 8.68 -1.41
CA ALA A 84 -5.07 9.24 -1.16
C ALA A 84 -4.32 9.59 -2.46
N GLY A 85 -4.75 9.09 -3.62
CA GLY A 85 -3.94 9.14 -4.85
C GLY A 85 -2.67 8.29 -4.74
N GLY A 86 -2.73 7.19 -4.00
CA GLY A 86 -1.62 6.28 -3.74
C GLY A 86 -1.74 4.93 -4.43
N GLU A 87 -0.67 4.15 -4.33
CA GLU A 87 -0.57 2.80 -4.88
C GLU A 87 -0.80 1.75 -3.78
N ALA A 88 -1.68 0.79 -4.03
CA ALA A 88 -2.05 -0.26 -3.07
C ALA A 88 -1.26 -1.55 -3.28
N TYR A 89 -0.74 -2.13 -2.20
CA TYR A 89 0.01 -3.37 -2.22
C TYR A 89 -0.43 -4.33 -1.11
N ILE A 90 -0.37 -5.63 -1.40
CA ILE A 90 -0.38 -6.66 -0.37
C ILE A 90 1.07 -7.04 -0.06
N ALA A 91 1.56 -6.64 1.11
CA ALA A 91 2.90 -6.94 1.57
C ALA A 91 2.92 -8.30 2.27
N VAL A 92 3.45 -9.32 1.60
CA VAL A 92 3.49 -10.69 2.11
C VAL A 92 4.88 -11.02 2.64
N LYS A 93 4.98 -11.28 3.96
CA LYS A 93 6.17 -11.89 4.55
C LYS A 93 6.13 -13.39 4.33
N VAL A 94 7.07 -13.90 3.55
CA VAL A 94 7.29 -15.33 3.33
C VAL A 94 8.47 -15.80 4.21
N PRO A 95 8.29 -16.83 5.05
CA PRO A 95 9.37 -17.38 5.87
C PRO A 95 10.57 -17.77 4.99
N ARG A 96 11.79 -17.39 5.41
CA ARG A 96 13.07 -17.63 4.71
C ARG A 96 13.23 -16.97 3.31
N ARG A 97 12.15 -16.57 2.63
CA ARG A 97 12.19 -15.91 1.31
C ARG A 97 12.10 -14.38 1.34
N GLY A 98 11.80 -13.80 2.49
CA GLY A 98 11.75 -12.34 2.64
C GLY A 98 10.36 -11.75 2.41
N TRP A 99 10.33 -10.52 1.94
CA TRP A 99 9.10 -9.77 1.62
C TRP A 99 8.77 -9.89 0.13
N ARG A 100 7.48 -9.87 -0.21
CA ARG A 100 6.95 -9.74 -1.56
C ARG A 100 5.83 -8.71 -1.56
N LEU A 101 5.88 -7.77 -2.50
CA LEU A 101 4.98 -6.62 -2.57
C LEU A 101 4.09 -6.82 -3.79
N VAL A 102 2.95 -7.48 -3.60
CA VAL A 102 2.02 -7.77 -4.70
C VAL A 102 1.18 -6.51 -4.96
N PRO A 103 1.28 -5.87 -6.14
CA PRO A 103 0.39 -4.77 -6.49
C PRO A 103 -1.07 -5.22 -6.45
N LEU A 104 -1.96 -4.42 -5.86
CA LEU A 104 -3.37 -4.81 -5.77
C LEU A 104 -4.01 -4.95 -7.17
N GLU A 105 -3.56 -4.15 -8.13
CA GLU A 105 -4.01 -4.17 -9.53
C GLU A 105 -3.66 -5.46 -10.29
N SER A 106 -2.60 -6.16 -9.88
CA SER A 106 -2.15 -7.39 -10.55
C SER A 106 -2.63 -8.66 -9.84
N ALA A 107 -3.43 -8.52 -8.78
CA ALA A 107 -3.82 -9.65 -7.94
C ALA A 107 -5.12 -10.32 -8.42
N ALA A 108 -5.18 -11.64 -8.33
CA ALA A 108 -6.33 -12.41 -8.78
C ALA A 108 -7.47 -12.42 -7.74
N TYR A 109 -8.70 -12.26 -8.21
CA TYR A 109 -9.90 -12.36 -7.38
C TYR A 109 -10.60 -13.70 -7.57
N THR A 110 -11.11 -14.28 -6.48
CA THR A 110 -11.99 -15.46 -6.52
C THR A 110 -13.41 -15.07 -6.95
N PRO A 111 -14.26 -16.03 -7.34
CA PRO A 111 -15.69 -15.76 -7.60
C PRO A 111 -16.42 -15.15 -6.39
N SER A 112 -15.95 -15.44 -5.17
CA SER A 112 -16.47 -14.85 -3.93
C SER A 112 -15.93 -13.43 -3.64
N GLY A 113 -15.11 -12.87 -4.53
CA GLY A 113 -14.53 -11.53 -4.41
C GLY A 113 -13.34 -11.41 -3.45
N ARG A 114 -12.83 -12.54 -2.93
CA ARG A 114 -11.59 -12.54 -2.13
C ARG A 114 -10.39 -12.40 -3.04
N LEU A 115 -9.36 -11.71 -2.59
CA LEU A 115 -8.08 -11.76 -3.29
C LEU A 115 -7.40 -13.09 -2.98
N ARG A 116 -6.89 -13.77 -4.01
CA ARG A 116 -6.05 -14.96 -3.91
C ARG A 116 -4.63 -14.59 -4.34
N ILE A 117 -3.66 -14.90 -3.48
CA ILE A 117 -2.24 -14.74 -3.76
C ILE A 117 -1.61 -16.12 -3.70
N GLY A 118 -1.34 -16.70 -4.87
CA GLY A 118 -0.68 -17.97 -5.05
C GLY A 118 0.85 -17.85 -5.09
N GLU A 119 1.51 -18.91 -5.55
CA GLU A 119 2.96 -18.93 -5.69
C GLU A 119 3.44 -18.04 -6.84
N GLU A 120 2.73 -18.08 -7.97
CA GLU A 120 3.04 -17.30 -9.17
C GLU A 120 3.02 -15.79 -8.89
N GLU A 121 2.01 -15.29 -8.19
CA GLU A 121 1.93 -13.87 -7.81
C GLU A 121 3.06 -13.49 -6.84
N LEU A 122 3.52 -14.42 -5.98
CA LEU A 122 4.64 -14.18 -5.07
C LEU A 122 6.00 -14.24 -5.75
N GLU A 123 6.13 -14.99 -6.84
CA GLU A 123 7.37 -15.11 -7.61
C GLU A 123 7.58 -13.91 -8.52
N THR A 124 6.50 -13.39 -9.10
CA THR A 124 6.52 -12.20 -9.98
C THR A 124 6.53 -10.88 -9.21
N ALA A 125 6.01 -10.87 -7.97
CA ALA A 125 6.01 -9.66 -7.16
C ALA A 125 7.43 -9.22 -6.75
N PRO A 126 7.71 -7.91 -6.75
CA PRO A 126 8.99 -7.39 -6.31
C PRO A 126 9.28 -7.75 -4.85
N THR A 127 10.55 -7.99 -4.56
CA THR A 127 11.05 -7.96 -3.18
C THR A 127 10.96 -6.57 -2.59
N LEU A 128 11.08 -6.44 -1.27
CA LEU A 128 11.06 -5.12 -0.62
C LEU A 128 12.22 -4.25 -1.08
N GLU A 129 13.38 -4.85 -1.28
CA GLU A 129 14.58 -4.17 -1.74
C GLU A 129 14.43 -3.66 -3.18
N GLU A 130 13.81 -4.46 -4.07
CA GLU A 130 13.49 -4.03 -5.44
C GLU A 130 12.44 -2.93 -5.48
N PHE A 131 11.37 -3.06 -4.67
CA PHE A 131 10.36 -2.03 -4.52
C PHE A 131 10.97 -0.71 -4.02
N ILE A 132 11.78 -0.75 -2.96
CA ILE A 132 12.43 0.45 -2.43
C ILE A 132 13.34 1.07 -3.49
N ARG A 133 14.15 0.25 -4.18
CA ARG A 133 15.03 0.72 -5.24
C ARG A 133 14.25 1.38 -6.37
N SER A 134 13.14 0.79 -6.82
CA SER A 134 12.34 1.35 -7.91
C SER A 134 11.70 2.68 -7.51
N VAL A 135 11.22 2.80 -6.26
CA VAL A 135 10.64 4.05 -5.74
C VAL A 135 11.68 5.14 -5.63
N VAL A 136 12.85 4.83 -5.05
CA VAL A 136 13.95 5.78 -4.88
C VAL A 136 14.45 6.26 -6.24
N ASN A 137 14.71 5.35 -7.18
CA ASN A 137 15.18 5.68 -8.52
C ASN A 137 14.17 6.54 -9.29
N ALA A 138 12.87 6.27 -9.14
CA ALA A 138 11.83 7.07 -9.78
C ALA A 138 11.69 8.50 -9.19
N ALA A 139 12.26 8.74 -8.00
CA ALA A 139 12.29 10.06 -7.36
C ALA A 139 13.59 10.83 -7.63
N LEU A 140 14.65 10.15 -8.10
CA LEU A 140 15.86 10.83 -8.53
C LEU A 140 15.55 11.61 -9.82
N PRO A 141 16.05 12.86 -9.94
CA PRO A 141 16.05 13.55 -11.22
C PRO A 141 16.77 12.67 -12.24
N LEU A 142 16.16 12.46 -13.41
CA LEU A 142 16.91 11.92 -14.54
C LEU A 142 18.03 12.92 -14.82
N GLU A 143 19.29 12.48 -14.81
CA GLU A 143 20.37 13.36 -15.24
C GLU A 143 20.07 13.82 -16.67
N GLY A 144 19.76 15.11 -16.83
CA GLY A 144 19.54 15.74 -18.14
C GLY A 144 18.09 16.04 -18.58
N GLY A 145 17.08 16.16 -17.72
CA GLY A 145 15.75 16.59 -18.19
C GLY A 145 14.76 17.02 -17.12
N GLU A 146 14.20 18.22 -17.33
CA GLU A 146 13.08 18.91 -16.67
C GLU A 146 12.44 18.27 -15.43
N SER A 147 12.40 19.07 -14.34
CA SER A 147 11.63 18.75 -13.14
C SER A 147 10.17 18.45 -13.49
N ARG A 148 9.65 17.33 -12.96
CA ARG A 148 8.23 17.00 -13.09
C ARG A 148 7.40 18.20 -12.63
N PRO A 149 6.41 18.68 -13.41
CA PRO A 149 5.51 19.70 -12.91
C PRO A 149 4.78 19.10 -11.72
N GLY A 150 5.03 19.66 -10.53
CA GLY A 150 4.18 19.39 -9.38
C GLY A 150 2.75 19.66 -9.81
N LYS A 151 1.84 18.73 -9.51
CA LYS A 151 0.40 19.00 -9.64
C LYS A 151 0.04 20.11 -8.65
N LEU A 152 0.27 21.35 -9.06
CA LEU A 152 -0.31 22.52 -8.43
C LEU A 152 -1.72 22.61 -8.99
N SER A 153 -2.70 22.37 -8.12
CA SER A 153 -4.10 22.64 -8.39
C SER A 153 -4.26 24.09 -8.81
N SER A 154 -4.59 24.34 -10.08
CA SER A 154 -5.24 25.58 -10.48
C SER A 154 -6.74 25.36 -10.43
N GLN A 155 -7.37 25.91 -9.40
CA GLN A 155 -8.73 26.40 -9.56
C GLN A 155 -8.69 27.59 -10.52
N PRO A 156 -9.68 27.78 -11.41
CA PRO A 156 -9.98 29.10 -11.91
C PRO A 156 -10.97 29.78 -10.95
N SER A 157 -10.51 30.89 -10.35
CA SER A 157 -11.35 31.92 -9.77
C SER A 157 -12.01 32.76 -10.88
N SER A 158 -13.30 33.02 -10.68
CA SER A 158 -14.07 34.22 -11.05
C SER A 158 -14.08 34.70 -12.52
N GLY A 159 -15.29 34.74 -13.10
CA GLY A 159 -15.68 35.70 -14.11
C GLY A 159 -17.08 36.22 -13.79
N GLU A 160 -17.17 37.47 -13.34
CA GLU A 160 -18.40 38.24 -13.21
C GLU A 160 -19.08 38.44 -14.57
N GLY A 161 -20.42 38.55 -14.55
CA GLY A 161 -21.20 38.95 -15.71
C GLY A 161 -22.61 39.36 -15.30
N SER A 162 -22.78 40.66 -15.03
CA SER A 162 -24.07 41.30 -14.76
C SER A 162 -25.03 41.16 -15.94
N GLY A 163 -26.33 40.99 -15.68
CA GLY A 163 -27.39 41.22 -16.65
C GLY A 163 -28.75 41.37 -15.95
N ARG A 164 -29.35 42.54 -16.11
CA ARG A 164 -30.74 42.95 -15.78
C ARG A 164 -31.71 41.95 -16.43
N GLU A 165 -32.86 41.57 -15.86
CA GLU A 165 -34.08 42.34 -15.54
C GLU A 165 -34.89 41.66 -14.43
#